data_AF-A0A6H9SDL6-F1
#
_entry.id   AF-A0A6H9SDL6-F1
#
_cell.length_a   1.000
_cell.length_b   1.000
_cell.length_c   1.000
_cell.angle_alpha   90.00
_cell.angle_beta   90.00
_cell.angle_gamma   90.00
#
_symmetry.space_group_name_H-M   'P 1'
#
loop_
_entity.id
_entity.type
_entity.pdbx_description
1 polymer ?
#
loop_
_entity_poly.entity_id
_entity_poly.type
_entity_poly.pdbx_seq_one_letter_code
_entity_poly.pdbx_strand_id
1 'polypeptide(L)'
;MSLLEENQSTDLEKIVGLSRRSFISAGALCGAAMFLGGNLLSRSVLAAAVSEGNSRLLGFNSIAAATADTITLPPGYKSSV
;
A
#
# COMPACT_ATOMS: atom_id res chain seq x y z
N MET A 1 -36.45 -6.33 35.97
CA MET A 1 -35.33 -6.72 35.10
C MET A 1 -35.25 -5.67 34.01
N SER A 2 -34.38 -4.67 34.18
CA SER A 2 -34.22 -3.59 33.19
C SER A 2 -33.48 -4.18 32.01
N LEU A 3 -34.15 -4.24 30.85
CA LEU A 3 -33.48 -4.56 29.60
C LEU A 3 -32.43 -3.47 29.37
N LEU A 4 -31.23 -3.84 28.97
CA LEU A 4 -30.18 -2.87 28.66
C LEU A 4 -30.64 -2.09 27.41
N GLU A 5 -30.92 -0.80 27.56
CA GLU A 5 -31.22 0.10 26.44
C GLU A 5 -30.06 0.07 25.43
N GLU A 6 -30.21 -0.69 24.33
CA GLU A 6 -29.23 -0.93 23.26
C GLU A 6 -28.72 0.35 22.55
N ASN A 7 -29.31 1.51 22.84
CA ASN A 7 -29.02 2.78 22.18
C ASN A 7 -28.45 3.86 23.12
N GLN A 8 -27.71 3.45 24.15
CA GLN A 8 -26.93 4.38 24.96
C GLN A 8 -25.61 4.73 24.27
N SER A 9 -25.30 6.03 24.19
CA SER A 9 -24.03 6.49 23.65
C SER A 9 -22.88 6.05 24.55
N THR A 10 -21.86 5.43 23.96
CA THR A 10 -20.70 4.95 24.72
C THR A 10 -19.84 6.12 25.19
N ASP A 11 -19.03 5.91 26.21
CA ASP A 11 -18.15 6.96 26.75
C ASP A 11 -17.17 7.47 25.69
N LEU A 12 -16.72 6.59 24.78
CA LEU A 12 -15.91 6.97 23.62
C LEU A 12 -16.66 7.90 22.66
N GLU A 13 -17.95 7.66 22.41
CA GLU A 13 -18.77 8.56 21.57
C GLU A 13 -18.93 9.94 22.21
N LYS A 14 -19.04 10.00 23.55
CA LYS A 14 -19.15 11.26 24.31
C LYS A 14 -17.85 12.06 24.36
N ILE A 15 -16.72 11.38 24.54
CA ILE A 15 -15.39 12.01 24.66
C ILE A 15 -14.88 12.51 23.30
N VAL A 16 -15.06 11.71 22.25
CA VAL A 16 -14.52 12.00 20.92
C VAL A 16 -15.52 12.82 20.07
N GLY A 17 -16.79 12.89 20.49
CA GLY A 17 -17.84 13.59 19.75
C GLY A 17 -18.18 12.94 18.40
N LEU A 18 -17.78 11.68 18.21
CA LEU A 18 -17.91 10.97 16.94
C LEU A 18 -18.81 9.74 17.12
N SER A 19 -19.79 9.57 16.23
CA SER A 19 -20.64 8.37 16.24
C SER A 19 -19.87 7.13 15.77
N ARG A 20 -20.24 5.95 16.27
CA ARG A 20 -19.75 4.64 15.77
C ARG A 20 -19.75 4.53 14.24
N ARG A 21 -20.83 4.98 13.58
CA ARG A 21 -20.94 4.96 12.12
C ARG A 21 -19.93 5.89 11.45
N SER A 22 -19.75 7.11 11.95
CA SER A 22 -18.76 8.05 11.41
C SER A 22 -17.34 7.53 11.57
N PHE A 23 -17.02 6.89 12.70
CA PHE A 23 -15.72 6.25 12.91
C PHE A 23 -15.46 5.14 11.89
N ILE A 24 -16.41 4.20 11.74
CA ILE A 24 -16.30 3.09 10.79
C ILE A 24 -16.23 3.61 9.35
N SER A 25 -17.04 4.61 8.99
CA SER A 25 -17.01 5.19 7.65
C SER A 25 -15.70 5.92 7.36
N ALA A 26 -15.13 6.63 8.34
CA ALA A 26 -13.85 7.30 8.19
C ALA A 26 -12.71 6.28 8.00
N GLY A 27 -12.72 5.19 8.77
CA GLY A 27 -11.77 4.09 8.61
C GLY A 27 -11.89 3.39 7.25
N ALA A 28 -13.13 3.09 6.82
CA ALA A 28 -13.39 2.46 5.52
C ALA A 28 -12.98 3.37 4.34
N LEU A 29 -13.28 4.67 4.40
CA LEU A 29 -12.86 5.64 3.39
C LEU A 29 -11.33 5.76 3.35
N CYS A 30 -10.67 5.89 4.50
CA CYS A 30 -9.22 5.94 4.58
C CYS A 30 -8.58 4.68 3.97
N GLY A 31 -9.08 3.50 4.31
CA GLY A 31 -8.63 2.24 3.72
C GLY A 31 -8.86 2.17 2.21
N ALA A 32 -10.02 2.58 1.72
CA ALA A 32 -10.33 2.62 0.29
C ALA A 32 -9.47 3.64 -0.47
N ALA A 33 -9.22 4.81 0.12
CA ALA A 33 -8.36 5.83 -0.43
C ALA A 33 -6.89 5.38 -0.48
N MET A 34 -6.41 4.68 0.55
CA MET A 34 -5.08 4.07 0.54
C MET A 34 -4.98 2.88 -0.42
N PHE A 35 -6.05 2.11 -0.62
CA PHE A 35 -6.07 1.00 -1.57
C PHE A 35 -6.11 1.49 -3.02
N LEU A 36 -7.00 2.43 -3.35
CA LEU A 36 -7.15 2.98 -4.70
C LEU A 36 -6.05 4.00 -5.05
N GLY A 37 -5.63 4.81 -4.08
CA GLY A 37 -4.46 5.70 -4.18
C GLY A 37 -3.12 4.98 -4.01
N GLY A 38 -3.15 3.75 -3.50
CA GLY A 38 -1.98 2.90 -3.27
C GLY A 38 -1.27 2.44 -4.53
N ASN A 39 -1.88 2.53 -5.71
CA ASN A 39 -1.19 2.25 -6.98
C ASN A 39 -0.06 3.28 -7.28
N LEU A 40 -0.24 4.54 -6.88
CA LEU A 40 0.79 5.57 -7.03
C LEU A 40 1.92 5.39 -6.00
N LEU A 41 1.56 5.08 -4.75
CA LEU A 41 2.53 4.78 -3.70
C LEU A 41 3.25 3.44 -3.93
N SER A 42 2.60 2.43 -4.51
CA SER A 42 3.21 1.14 -4.84
C SER A 42 4.27 1.27 -5.93
N ARG A 43 4.05 2.13 -6.94
CA ARG A 43 5.10 2.44 -7.93
C ARG A 43 6.31 3.10 -7.26
N SER A 44 6.11 3.98 -6.29
CA SER A 44 7.22 4.59 -5.53
C SER A 44 7.89 3.60 -4.57
N VAL A 45 7.16 2.66 -3.97
CA VAL A 45 7.74 1.62 -3.09
C VAL A 45 8.53 0.60 -3.91
N LEU A 46 8.03 0.17 -5.07
CA LEU A 46 8.78 -0.71 -5.96
C LEU A 46 10.06 -0.02 -6.49
N ALA A 47 9.95 1.25 -6.90
CA ALA A 47 11.10 2.05 -7.33
C ALA A 47 12.10 2.32 -6.19
N ALA A 48 11.62 2.59 -4.97
CA ALA A 48 12.44 2.77 -3.78
C ALA A 48 13.10 1.44 -3.36
N ALA A 49 12.39 0.32 -3.42
CA ALA A 49 12.93 -1.01 -3.14
C ALA A 49 14.03 -1.40 -4.15
N VAL A 50 13.90 -0.99 -5.42
CA VAL A 50 14.96 -1.16 -6.43
C VAL A 50 16.14 -0.23 -6.18
N SER A 51 15.91 1.00 -5.68
CA SER A 51 16.98 1.95 -5.31
C SER A 51 17.76 1.51 -4.07
N GLU A 52 17.07 0.95 -3.07
CA GLU A 52 17.67 0.33 -1.87
C GLU A 52 18.32 -1.04 -2.18
N GLY A 53 18.00 -1.62 -3.34
CA GLY A 53 18.59 -2.86 -3.85
C GLY A 53 20.07 -2.75 -4.23
N ASN A 54 20.71 -1.58 -4.11
CA ASN A 54 22.15 -1.39 -4.33
C ASN A 54 22.99 -2.03 -3.19
N SER A 55 22.74 -3.31 -2.94
CA SER A 55 23.29 -4.13 -1.88
C SER A 55 24.57 -4.83 -2.35
N ARG A 56 25.42 -5.23 -1.40
CA ARG A 56 26.68 -5.96 -1.63
C ARG A 56 26.56 -7.19 -2.54
N LEU A 57 25.36 -7.74 -2.72
CA LEU A 57 25.10 -8.95 -3.51
C LEU A 57 24.52 -8.67 -4.90
N LEU A 58 24.03 -7.47 -5.20
CA LEU A 58 23.49 -7.12 -6.52
C LEU A 58 24.57 -6.43 -7.35
N GLY A 59 25.27 -7.21 -8.17
CA GLY A 59 26.41 -6.75 -8.98
C GLY A 59 26.06 -6.17 -10.36
N PHE A 60 24.79 -5.83 -10.60
CA PHE A 60 24.33 -5.26 -11.87
C PHE A 60 23.47 -4.02 -11.62
N ASN A 61 23.55 -3.07 -12.54
CA ASN A 61 22.70 -1.88 -12.49
C ASN A 61 21.26 -2.24 -12.89
N SER A 62 20.30 -1.57 -12.24
CA SER A 62 18.89 -1.69 -12.61
C SER A 62 18.68 -1.35 -14.09
N ILE A 63 17.76 -2.07 -14.73
CA ILE A 63 17.34 -1.85 -16.11
C ILE A 63 15.88 -1.37 -16.15
N ALA A 64 15.53 -0.58 -17.16
CA ALA A 64 14.18 -0.08 -17.32
C ALA A 64 13.19 -1.22 -17.63
N ALA A 65 11.91 -1.01 -17.28
CA ALA A 65 10.84 -1.90 -17.69
C ALA A 65 10.74 -1.95 -19.22
N ALA A 66 10.63 -3.15 -19.78
CA ALA A 66 10.50 -3.39 -21.21
C ALA A 66 9.14 -4.03 -21.52
N THR A 67 8.49 -3.58 -22.58
CA THR A 67 7.22 -4.14 -23.10
C THR A 67 7.41 -4.84 -24.45
N ALA A 68 8.65 -4.90 -24.94
CA ALA A 68 8.99 -5.59 -26.17
C ALA A 68 8.95 -7.11 -25.95
N ASP A 69 8.56 -7.86 -26.97
CA ASP A 69 8.61 -9.33 -26.99
C ASP A 69 10.04 -9.84 -27.21
N THR A 70 10.96 -9.40 -26.34
CA THR A 70 12.40 -9.66 -26.40
C THR A 70 13.00 -9.69 -25.00
N ILE A 71 14.04 -10.48 -24.78
CA ILE A 71 14.76 -10.51 -23.50
C ILE A 71 15.64 -9.26 -23.37
N THR A 72 15.40 -8.45 -22.34
CA THR A 72 16.20 -7.26 -22.01
C THR A 72 17.12 -7.56 -20.83
N LEU A 73 18.42 -7.28 -20.97
CA LEU A 73 19.43 -7.66 -19.97
C LEU A 73 20.32 -6.46 -19.59
N PRO A 74 20.94 -6.46 -18.40
CA PRO A 74 21.98 -5.51 -18.05
C PRO A 74 23.21 -5.61 -18.98
N PRO A 75 24.06 -4.57 -19.06
CA PRO A 75 25.27 -4.60 -19.89
C PRO A 75 26.18 -5.79 -19.56
N GLY A 76 26.67 -6.49 -20.58
CA GLY A 76 27.59 -7.63 -20.44
C GLY A 76 26.92 -9.00 -20.32
N TYR A 77 25.59 -9.07 -20.22
CA TYR A 77 24.83 -10.32 -20.15
C TYR A 77 24.35 -10.79 -21.53
N LYS A 78 24.14 -12.11 -21.67
CA LYS A 78 23.65 -12.75 -22.90
C LYS A 78 22.63 -13.83 -22.54
N SER A 79 21.65 -14.06 -23.43
CA SER A 79 20.70 -15.17 -23.34
C SER A 79 20.82 -16.07 -24.59
N SER A 80 20.55 -17.36 -24.43
CA SER A 80 20.43 -18.35 -25.51
C SER A 80 19.14 -19.13 -25.35
N VAL A 81 18.61 -19.64 -26.47
CA VAL A 81 17.46 -20.57 -26.53
C VAL A 81 17.90 -21.97 -26.12
#